data_AF-A0A7Y6XS36-F1
#
_entry.id   AF-A0A7Y6XS36-F1
#
_cell.length_a   1.000
_cell.length_b   1.000
_cell.length_c   1.000
_cell.angle_alpha   90.00
_cell.angle_beta   90.00
_cell.angle_gamma   90.00
#
_symmetry.space_group_name_H-M   'P 1'
#
loop_
_entity.id
_entity.type
_entity.pdbx_description
1 polymer ?
#
loop_
_entity_poly.entity_id
_entity_poly.type
_entity_poly.pdbx_seq_one_letter_code
_entity_poly.pdbx_strand_id
1 'polypeptide(L)'
;IFRINAVQAAKNNKYILLNAPNEKVQEIIEILPGMKSPTVLPLAMEGWSSVHTVIQEDDFWQIIEDLKSAGAEGILVVPIEKMIQ
;
A
#
# COMPACT_ATOMS: atom_id res chain seq x y z
N ILE A 1 -22.54 -17.14 -0.92
CA ILE A 1 -21.71 -16.48 -1.97
C ILE A 1 -20.48 -15.77 -1.38
N PHE A 2 -20.52 -15.31 -0.12
CA PHE A 2 -19.40 -14.73 0.64
C PHE A 2 -17.99 -15.25 0.31
N ARG A 3 -17.73 -16.56 0.48
CA ARG A 3 -16.39 -17.15 0.27
C ARG A 3 -15.86 -16.98 -1.16
N ILE A 4 -16.76 -16.97 -2.15
CA ILE A 4 -16.39 -16.79 -3.56
C ILE A 4 -16.03 -15.31 -3.79
N ASN A 5 -16.87 -14.39 -3.30
CA ASN A 5 -16.61 -12.96 -3.43
C ASN A 5 -15.30 -12.55 -2.75
N ALA A 6 -14.98 -13.14 -1.60
CA ALA A 6 -13.73 -12.85 -0.88
C ALA A 6 -12.47 -13.18 -1.69
N VAL A 7 -12.50 -14.29 -2.43
CA VAL A 7 -11.39 -14.68 -3.33
C VAL A 7 -11.37 -13.80 -4.58
N GLN A 8 -12.53 -13.47 -5.15
CA GLN A 8 -12.60 -12.62 -6.34
C GLN A 8 -12.09 -11.20 -6.05
N ALA A 9 -12.46 -10.62 -4.91
CA ALA A 9 -11.95 -9.33 -4.48
C ALA A 9 -10.43 -9.35 -4.27
N ALA A 10 -9.89 -10.42 -3.67
CA ALA A 10 -8.46 -10.55 -3.42
C ALA A 10 -7.62 -10.68 -4.70
N LYS A 11 -8.14 -11.33 -5.75
CA LYS A 11 -7.40 -11.57 -7.00
C LYS A 11 -6.88 -10.31 -7.67
N ASN A 12 -7.65 -9.23 -7.63
CA ASN A 12 -7.34 -8.00 -8.36
C ASN A 12 -6.64 -6.95 -7.49
N ASN A 13 -6.22 -7.33 -6.28
CA ASN A 13 -5.62 -6.42 -5.32
C ASN A 13 -4.30 -6.98 -4.80
N LYS A 14 -3.32 -6.10 -4.60
CA LYS A 14 -2.04 -6.42 -3.97
C LYS A 14 -1.93 -5.67 -2.67
N TYR A 15 -1.41 -6.33 -1.63
CA TYR A 15 -1.00 -5.63 -0.43
C TYR A 15 0.42 -5.14 -0.62
N ILE A 16 0.66 -3.87 -0.34
CA ILE A 16 1.99 -3.29 -0.36
C ILE A 16 2.32 -2.69 1.00
N LEU A 17 3.58 -2.79 1.37
CA LEU A 17 4.16 -2.05 2.48
C LEU A 17 5.45 -1.40 2.01
N LEU A 18 5.74 -0.23 2.54
CA LEU A 18 6.90 0.57 2.16
C LEU A 18 7.36 1.41 3.35
N ASN A 19 8.61 1.83 3.32
CA ASN A 19 9.16 2.76 4.29
C ASN A 19 9.28 4.14 3.66
N ALA A 20 9.07 5.18 4.47
CA ALA A 20 9.16 6.56 4.03
C ALA A 20 9.69 7.47 5.15
N PRO A 21 10.44 8.54 4.81
CA PRO A 21 10.70 9.64 5.73
C PRO A 21 9.38 10.27 6.19
N ASN A 22 9.32 10.67 7.46
CA ASN A 22 8.10 11.22 8.05
C ASN A 22 7.61 12.48 7.29
N GLU A 23 8.51 13.32 6.78
CA GLU A 23 8.12 14.49 5.98
C GLU A 23 7.51 14.14 4.61
N LYS A 24 7.71 12.91 4.12
CA LYS A 24 7.19 12.43 2.83
C LYS A 24 5.91 11.61 2.93
N VAL A 25 5.51 11.23 4.15
CA VAL A 25 4.32 10.39 4.37
C VAL A 25 3.07 11.01 3.75
N GLN A 26 2.86 12.31 3.90
CA GLN A 26 1.66 12.97 3.35
C GLN A 26 1.60 12.91 1.81
N GLU A 27 2.72 13.20 1.13
CA GLU A 27 2.86 13.09 -0.32
C GLU A 27 2.58 11.65 -0.80
N ILE A 28 3.11 10.66 -0.08
CA ILE A 28 2.88 9.23 -0.35
C ILE A 28 1.41 8.85 -0.19
N ILE A 29 0.71 9.36 0.83
CA ILE A 29 -0.71 9.09 1.06
C ILE A 29 -1.56 9.62 -0.11
N GLU A 30 -1.19 10.77 -0.68
CA GLU A 30 -1.90 11.39 -1.81
C GLU A 30 -1.77 10.60 -3.10
N ILE A 31 -0.67 9.87 -3.29
CA ILE A 31 -0.44 8.99 -4.45
C ILE A 31 -1.35 7.74 -4.39
N LEU A 32 -1.76 7.30 -3.21
CA LEU A 32 -2.49 6.03 -3.02
C LEU A 32 -4.00 6.21 -3.24
N PRO A 33 -4.56 5.80 -4.40
CA PRO A 33 -5.96 6.05 -4.72
C PRO A 33 -6.91 5.21 -3.85
N GLY A 34 -8.04 5.80 -3.46
CA GLY A 34 -9.16 5.07 -2.87
C GLY A 34 -8.98 4.60 -1.41
N MET A 35 -7.87 4.95 -0.76
CA MET A 35 -7.64 4.64 0.64
C MET A 35 -8.27 5.69 1.56
N LYS A 36 -9.22 5.27 2.41
CA LYS A 36 -9.81 6.15 3.44
C LYS A 36 -8.86 6.41 4.62
N SER A 37 -7.87 5.54 4.84
CA SER A 37 -6.83 5.71 5.88
C SER A 37 -5.75 4.62 5.71
N PRO A 38 -4.60 4.89 5.07
CA PRO A 38 -3.48 3.97 5.11
C PRO A 38 -2.98 3.81 6.54
N THR A 39 -2.41 2.64 6.86
CA THR A 39 -1.81 2.42 8.17
C THR A 39 -0.39 2.97 8.16
N VAL A 40 -0.11 3.91 9.04
CA VAL A 40 1.21 4.51 9.23
C VAL A 40 1.75 4.11 10.60
N LEU A 41 2.92 3.48 10.62
CA LEU A 41 3.57 2.97 11.84
C LEU A 41 4.98 3.57 11.95
N PRO A 42 5.39 4.11 13.11
CA PRO A 42 6.76 4.56 13.29
C PRO A 42 7.73 3.37 13.22
N LEU A 43 8.87 3.56 12.55
CA LEU A 43 9.95 2.58 12.55
C LEU A 43 10.87 2.77 13.75
N ALA A 44 11.72 1.76 14.00
CA ALA A 44 12.78 1.86 15.01
C ALA A 44 13.82 2.93 14.66
N MET A 45 13.97 3.25 13.36
CA MET A 45 14.76 4.37 12.89
C MET A 45 13.95 5.66 13.06
N GLU A 46 14.48 6.60 13.85
CA GLU A 46 13.86 7.91 14.03
C GLU A 46 13.71 8.65 12.70
N GLY A 47 12.58 9.36 12.55
CA GLY A 47 12.26 10.11 11.34
C GLY A 47 11.66 9.27 10.21
N TRP A 48 11.43 7.97 10.41
CA TRP A 48 10.87 7.08 9.40
C TRP A 48 9.59 6.38 9.85
N SER A 49 8.73 6.11 8.88
CA SER A 49 7.48 5.37 9.05
C SER A 49 7.33 4.27 8.01
N SER A 50 6.68 3.17 8.40
CA SER A 50 6.15 2.17 7.48
C SER A 50 4.72 2.55 7.10
N VAL A 51 4.42 2.53 5.80
CA VAL A 51 3.09 2.74 5.24
C VAL A 51 2.60 1.45 4.63
N HIS A 52 1.39 1.02 5.00
CA HIS A 52 0.78 -0.21 4.52
C HIS A 52 -0.53 0.11 3.81
N THR A 53 -0.75 -0.49 2.65
CA THR A 53 -1.93 -0.23 1.81
C THR A 53 -2.25 -1.40 0.88
N VAL A 54 -3.42 -1.33 0.26
CA VAL A 54 -3.89 -2.25 -0.77
C VAL A 54 -4.13 -1.45 -2.03
N ILE A 55 -3.60 -1.91 -3.16
CA ILE A 55 -3.76 -1.28 -4.46
C ILE A 55 -4.30 -2.27 -5.48
N GLN A 56 -5.02 -1.76 -6.49
CA GLN A 56 -5.50 -2.57 -7.60
C GLN A 56 -4.33 -2.98 -8.50
N GLU A 57 -4.40 -4.18 -9.06
CA GLU A 57 -3.36 -4.72 -9.93
C GLU A 57 -3.16 -3.90 -11.21
N ASP A 58 -4.22 -3.29 -11.73
CA ASP A 58 -4.18 -2.46 -12.94
C ASP A 58 -3.41 -1.14 -12.71
N ASP A 59 -3.45 -0.59 -11.49
CA ASP A 59 -2.75 0.65 -11.11
C ASP A 59 -1.34 0.38 -10.57
N PHE A 60 -0.96 -0.89 -10.43
CA PHE A 60 0.20 -1.32 -9.63
C PHE A 60 1.51 -0.66 -10.06
N TRP A 61 1.88 -0.76 -11.34
CA TRP A 61 3.19 -0.28 -11.80
C TRP A 61 3.32 1.24 -11.70
N GLN A 62 2.27 1.97 -12.08
CA GLN A 62 2.24 3.43 -12.00
C GLN A 62 2.42 3.89 -10.54
N ILE A 63 1.66 3.32 -9.61
CA ILE A 63 1.75 3.66 -8.19
C ILE A 63 3.14 3.37 -7.64
N ILE A 64 3.76 2.23 -7.98
CA ILE A 64 5.11 1.89 -7.49
C ILE A 64 6.16 2.89 -7.99
N GLU A 65 6.08 3.33 -9.25
CA GLU A 65 6.97 4.34 -9.81
C GLU A 65 6.80 5.70 -9.13
N ASP A 66 5.57 6.12 -8.90
CA ASP A 66 5.25 7.38 -8.22
C ASP A 66 5.72 7.36 -6.76
N LEU A 67 5.47 6.26 -6.03
CA LEU A 67 5.91 6.09 -4.65
C LEU A 67 7.44 6.16 -4.55
N LYS A 68 8.17 5.48 -5.44
CA LYS A 68 9.64 5.54 -5.47
C LYS A 68 10.13 6.96 -5.73
N SER A 69 9.48 7.68 -6.64
CA SER A 69 9.82 9.07 -6.97
C SER A 69 9.56 10.03 -5.79
N ALA A 70 8.55 9.72 -4.96
CA ALA A 70 8.23 10.44 -3.73
C ALA A 70 9.15 10.09 -2.54
N GLY A 71 10.09 9.16 -2.71
CA GLY A 71 11.05 8.78 -1.67
C GLY A 71 10.67 7.54 -0.86
N ALA A 72 9.74 6.72 -1.35
CA ALA A 72 9.46 5.41 -0.75
C ALA A 72 10.63 4.44 -0.96
N GLU A 73 10.97 3.71 0.09
CA GLU A 73 12.02 2.69 0.09
C GLU A 73 11.49 1.35 0.58
N GLY A 74 12.21 0.26 0.27
CA GLY A 74 11.94 -1.06 0.81
C GLY A 74 10.53 -1.58 0.49
N ILE A 75 9.98 -1.24 -0.68
CA ILE A 75 8.61 -1.62 -1.06
C ILE A 75 8.53 -3.15 -1.20
N LEU A 76 7.67 -3.78 -0.39
CA LEU A 76 7.34 -5.20 -0.49
C LEU A 76 5.91 -5.37 -0.95
N VAL A 77 5.70 -6.39 -1.78
CA VAL A 77 4.40 -6.71 -2.38
C VAL A 77 4.02 -8.12 -1.97
N VAL A 78 2.81 -8.27 -1.44
CA VAL A 78 2.31 -9.54 -0.90
C VAL A 78 0.98 -9.87 -1.58
N PRO A 79 0.80 -11.12 -2.06
CA PRO A 79 -0.49 -11.55 -2.59
C PRO A 79 -1.54 -11.60 -1.48
N ILE A 80 -2.75 -11.19 -1.79
CA ILE A 80 -3.88 -11.31 -0.87
C ILE A 80 -4.61 -12.61 -1.18
N GLU A 81 -4.81 -13.47 -0.18
CA GLU A 81 -5.56 -14.71 -0.40
C GLU A 81 -7.07 -14.48 -0.44
N LYS A 82 -7.58 -13.66 0.48
CA LYS A 82 -9.01 -13.41 0.71
C LYS A 82 -9.18 -12.00 1.27
N MET A 83 -10.11 -11.24 0.70
CA MET A 83 -10.53 -9.95 1.24
C MET A 83 -11.93 -10.08 1.83
N ILE A 84 -12.08 -9.72 3.08
CA ILE A 84 -13.35 -9.80 3.81
C ILE A 84 -13.85 -8.38 3.99
N GLN A 85 -15.02 -8.07 3.41
CA GLN A 85 -15.69 -6.78 3.44
C GLN A 85 -17.04 -6.91 4.13
#